data_AF-A0A6B3Q8S6-F1
#
_entry.id   AF-A0A6B3Q8S6-F1
#
_cell.length_a   1.000
_cell.length_b   1.000
_cell.length_c   1.000
_cell.angle_alpha   90.00
_cell.angle_beta   90.00
_cell.angle_gamma   90.00
#
_symmetry.space_group_name_H-M   'P 1'
#
loop_
_entity.id
_entity.type
_entity.pdbx_description
1 polymer ?
#
loop_
_entity_poly.entity_id
_entity_poly.type
_entity_poly.pdbx_seq_one_letter_code
_entity_poly.pdbx_strand_id
1 'polypeptide(L)'
;SRGELSVIGATTQDEYRNTILKNAALARRFNDVVINEPTAADALRILQGVKELYEKHHHVVLPDDVLKAAVDYSIQYIPQRFLPDKAIDLIDMTAAHLAAKNSPTDVETLDQRLKKLEAAKEAA
;
A
#
# COMPACT_ATOMS: atom_id res chain seq x y z
N SER A 1 5.05 -40.03 12.12
CA SER A 1 5.86 -38.79 12.08
C SER A 1 5.26 -37.77 13.05
N ARG A 2 5.93 -37.47 14.17
CA ARG A 2 5.57 -36.35 15.07
C ARG A 2 6.60 -35.25 14.82
N GLY A 3 6.21 -34.13 14.20
CA GLY A 3 6.98 -32.87 14.29
C GLY A 3 7.71 -32.36 13.05
N GLU A 4 7.47 -32.85 11.83
CA GLU A 4 8.18 -32.36 10.64
C GLU A 4 7.66 -31.04 10.07
N LEU A 5 6.45 -30.60 10.47
CA LEU A 5 5.83 -29.40 9.91
C LEU A 5 5.69 -28.30 10.97
N SER A 6 6.40 -27.19 10.75
CA SER A 6 6.22 -25.93 11.46
C SER A 6 5.41 -24.98 10.60
N VAL A 7 4.40 -24.32 11.18
CA VAL A 7 3.53 -23.38 10.48
C VAL A 7 3.31 -22.13 11.31
N ILE A 8 3.16 -20.99 10.64
CA ILE A 8 2.71 -19.73 11.22
C ILE A 8 1.39 -19.39 10.53
N GLY A 9 0.35 -19.11 11.31
CA GLY A 9 -0.97 -18.71 10.82
C GLY A 9 -1.25 -17.26 11.17
N ALA A 10 -1.88 -16.53 10.24
CA ALA A 10 -2.46 -15.22 10.49
C ALA A 10 -3.98 -15.34 10.42
N THR A 11 -4.68 -14.99 11.49
CA THR A 11 -6.15 -15.08 11.59
C THR A 11 -6.69 -13.90 12.37
N THR A 12 -7.98 -13.63 12.23
CA THR A 12 -8.67 -12.77 13.18
C THR A 12 -8.82 -13.49 14.53
N GLN A 13 -9.07 -12.71 15.59
CA GLN A 13 -9.31 -13.29 16.92
C GLN A 13 -10.55 -14.19 16.93
N ASP A 14 -11.57 -13.84 16.16
CA ASP A 14 -12.81 -14.61 16.09
C ASP A 14 -12.64 -15.91 15.32
N GLU A 15 -11.89 -15.91 14.21
CA GLU A 15 -11.54 -17.16 13.51
C GLU A 15 -10.68 -18.08 14.38
N TYR A 16 -9.71 -17.53 15.12
CA TYR A 16 -8.90 -18.32 16.04
C TYR A 16 -9.76 -19.00 17.10
N ARG A 17 -10.69 -18.26 17.72
CA ARG A 17 -11.64 -18.79 18.70
C ARG A 17 -12.58 -19.83 18.10
N ASN A 18 -13.09 -19.60 16.90
CA ASN A 18 -14.10 -20.45 16.30
C ASN A 18 -13.55 -21.72 15.62
N THR A 19 -12.27 -21.74 15.26
CA THR A 19 -11.67 -22.83 14.49
C THR A 19 -10.56 -23.54 15.26
N ILE A 20 -9.56 -22.80 15.76
CA ILE A 20 -8.38 -23.40 16.41
C ILE A 20 -8.71 -23.82 17.84
N LEU A 21 -9.30 -22.93 18.64
CA LEU A 21 -9.61 -23.23 20.04
C LEU A 21 -10.71 -24.29 20.21
N LYS A 22 -11.62 -24.43 19.25
CA LYS A 22 -12.66 -25.49 19.29
C LYS A 22 -12.09 -26.89 19.07
N ASN A 23 -10.91 -27.02 18.46
CA ASN A 23 -10.28 -28.31 18.19
C ASN A 23 -9.17 -28.61 19.20
N ALA A 24 -9.40 -29.57 20.11
CA ALA A 24 -8.45 -29.93 21.16
C ALA A 24 -7.06 -30.35 20.63
N ALA A 25 -6.97 -30.93 19.44
CA ALA A 25 -5.68 -31.33 18.86
C ALA A 25 -4.88 -30.13 18.34
N LEU A 26 -5.55 -29.08 17.85
CA LEU A 26 -4.93 -27.85 17.37
C LEU A 26 -4.61 -26.89 18.52
N ALA A 27 -5.53 -26.74 19.48
CA ALA A 27 -5.36 -25.87 20.64
C ALA A 27 -4.11 -26.19 21.47
N ARG A 28 -3.68 -27.46 21.52
CA ARG A 28 -2.42 -27.87 22.19
C ARG A 28 -1.16 -27.72 21.35
N ARG A 29 -1.28 -27.41 20.06
CA ARG A 29 -0.17 -27.32 19.09
C ARG A 29 0.15 -25.89 18.71
N PHE A 30 -0.86 -25.02 18.71
CA PHE A 30 -0.70 -23.60 18.43
C PHE A 30 -0.53 -22.82 19.72
N ASN A 31 0.39 -21.86 19.69
CA ASN A 31 0.50 -20.82 20.71
C ASN A 31 0.08 -19.50 20.06
N ASP A 32 -0.78 -18.74 20.72
CA ASP A 32 -1.19 -17.44 20.21
C ASP A 32 -0.16 -16.37 20.49
N VAL A 33 -0.02 -15.45 19.54
CA VAL A 33 0.77 -14.22 19.67
C VAL A 33 -0.13 -13.10 19.17
N VAL A 34 -0.51 -12.20 20.07
CA VAL A 34 -1.37 -11.07 19.74
C VAL A 34 -0.52 -10.01 19.03
N ILE A 35 -0.90 -9.66 17.80
CA ILE A 35 -0.30 -8.58 17.05
C ILE A 35 -1.17 -7.34 17.24
N ASN A 36 -0.58 -6.32 17.87
CA ASN A 36 -1.25 -5.04 18.08
C ASN A 36 -1.01 -4.11 16.89
N GLU A 37 -1.93 -3.16 16.70
CA GLU A 37 -1.73 -2.06 15.78
C GLU A 37 -0.42 -1.30 16.14
N PRO A 38 0.45 -0.99 15.16
CA PRO A 38 1.66 -0.22 15.42
C PRO A 38 1.35 1.19 15.91
N THR A 39 2.28 1.78 16.66
CA THR A 39 2.16 3.20 17.01
C THR A 39 2.30 4.07 15.76
N ALA A 40 1.83 5.33 15.83
CA ALA A 40 2.01 6.28 14.72
C ALA A 40 3.48 6.44 14.31
N ALA A 41 4.40 6.43 15.30
CA ALA A 41 5.84 6.51 15.05
C ALA A 41 6.37 5.24 14.34
N ASP A 42 5.88 4.06 14.73
CA ASP A 42 6.27 2.79 14.09
C ASP A 42 5.73 2.72 12.67
N ALA A 43 4.47 3.12 12.46
CA ALA A 43 3.86 3.20 11.14
C ALA A 43 4.64 4.14 10.22
N LEU A 44 5.06 5.31 10.71
CA LEU A 44 5.90 6.22 9.93
C LEU A 44 7.22 5.57 9.51
N ARG A 45 7.89 4.83 10.41
CA ARG A 45 9.13 4.10 10.09
C ARG A 45 8.89 2.98 9.07
N ILE A 46 7.75 2.29 9.15
CA ILE A 46 7.36 1.30 8.15
C ILE A 46 7.16 1.97 6.78
N LEU A 47 6.46 3.10 6.73
CA LEU A 47 6.24 3.88 5.52
C LEU A 47 7.57 4.34 4.90
N GLN A 48 8.52 4.81 5.71
CA GLN A 48 9.87 5.17 5.24
C GLN A 48 10.60 3.97 4.63
N GLY A 49 10.43 2.77 5.19
CA GLY A 49 11.04 1.54 4.65
C GLY A 49 10.43 1.06 3.34
N VAL A 50 9.16 1.38 3.06
CA VAL A 50 8.49 0.99 1.80
C VAL A 50 8.42 2.12 0.77
N LYS A 51 8.78 3.35 1.13
CA LYS A 51 8.71 4.55 0.30
C LYS A 51 9.32 4.36 -1.09
N GLU A 52 10.56 3.87 -1.17
CA GLU A 52 11.29 3.72 -2.43
C GLU A 52 10.56 2.80 -3.43
N LEU A 53 9.84 1.79 -2.92
CA LEU A 53 9.05 0.89 -3.75
C LEU A 53 7.91 1.63 -4.46
N TYR A 54 7.18 2.47 -3.72
CA TYR A 54 6.05 3.24 -4.25
C TYR A 54 6.50 4.39 -5.16
N GLU A 55 7.57 5.10 -4.79
CA GLU A 55 8.17 6.14 -5.63
C GLU A 55 8.56 5.58 -7.00
N LYS A 56 9.22 4.41 -7.02
CA LYS A 56 9.60 3.72 -8.25
C LYS A 56 8.39 3.22 -9.04
N HIS A 57 7.37 2.68 -8.37
CA HIS A 57 6.20 2.14 -9.05
C HIS A 57 5.39 3.26 -9.75
N HIS A 58 5.18 4.38 -9.07
CA HIS A 58 4.35 5.49 -9.55
C HIS A 58 5.14 6.59 -10.27
N HIS A 59 6.47 6.54 -10.27
CA HIS A 59 7.34 7.59 -10.82
C HIS A 59 7.09 8.96 -10.18
N VAL A 60 6.93 8.98 -8.86
CA VAL A 60 6.72 10.19 -8.05
C VAL A 60 7.74 10.26 -6.93
N VAL A 61 7.91 11.45 -6.34
CA VAL A 61 8.69 11.64 -5.10
C VAL A 61 7.69 11.79 -3.95
N LEU A 62 7.94 11.09 -2.85
CA LEU A 62 7.15 11.08 -1.63
C LEU A 62 7.98 11.67 -0.48
N PRO A 63 7.95 13.00 -0.27
CA PRO A 63 8.60 13.65 0.85
C PRO A 63 8.19 13.08 2.23
N ASP A 64 9.07 13.19 3.23
CA ASP A 64 8.84 12.59 4.55
C ASP A 64 7.66 13.23 5.31
N ASP A 65 7.37 14.51 5.06
CA ASP A 65 6.18 15.21 5.57
C ASP A 65 4.89 14.64 4.97
N VAL A 66 4.91 14.17 3.72
CA VAL A 66 3.77 13.47 3.09
C VAL A 66 3.52 12.12 3.79
N LEU A 67 4.58 11.36 4.11
CA LEU A 67 4.43 10.12 4.87
C LEU A 67 3.83 10.37 6.25
N LYS A 68 4.30 11.41 6.95
CA LYS A 68 3.76 11.82 8.24
C LYS A 68 2.28 12.22 8.12
N ALA A 69 1.93 13.01 7.11
CA ALA A 69 0.56 13.44 6.88
C ALA A 69 -0.36 12.25 6.57
N ALA A 70 0.11 11.27 5.80
CA ALA A 70 -0.66 10.04 5.53
C ALA A 70 -0.96 9.26 6.82
N VAL A 71 0.01 9.13 7.73
CA VAL A 71 -0.24 8.52 9.05
C VAL A 71 -1.27 9.33 9.84
N ASP A 72 -1.04 10.63 10.02
CA ASP A 72 -1.90 11.50 10.83
C ASP A 72 -3.35 11.52 10.32
N TYR A 73 -3.55 11.68 9.01
CA TYR A 73 -4.89 11.72 8.42
C TYR A 73 -5.56 10.34 8.37
N SER A 74 -4.81 9.26 8.22
CA SER A 74 -5.40 7.91 8.31
C SER A 74 -5.93 7.63 9.72
N ILE A 75 -5.26 8.13 10.76
CA ILE A 75 -5.72 8.01 12.16
C ILE A 75 -6.99 8.84 12.35
N GLN A 76 -7.00 10.09 11.89
CA GLN A 76 -8.09 11.02 12.14
C GLN A 76 -9.37 10.68 11.35
N TYR A 77 -9.23 10.27 10.08
CA TYR A 77 -10.35 10.17 9.14
C TYR A 77 -10.71 8.74 8.74
N ILE A 78 -9.88 7.74 9.08
CA ILE A 78 -10.11 6.31 8.77
C ILE A 78 -9.98 5.46 10.04
N PRO A 79 -10.86 5.65 11.06
CA PRO A 79 -10.77 4.94 12.34
C PRO A 79 -11.13 3.45 12.27
N GLN A 80 -11.80 3.00 11.20
CA GLN A 80 -12.26 1.62 11.00
C GLN A 80 -11.18 0.67 10.47
N ARG A 81 -9.97 1.18 10.17
CA ARG A 81 -8.83 0.39 9.70
C ARG A 81 -7.63 0.62 10.61
N PHE A 82 -6.71 -0.34 10.58
CA PHE A 82 -5.52 -0.34 11.41
C PHE A 82 -4.29 0.15 10.64
N LEU A 83 -3.38 0.81 11.33
CA LEU A 83 -2.02 1.05 10.86
C LEU A 83 -1.27 -0.30 10.69
N PRO A 84 -0.27 -0.35 9.78
CA PRO A 84 0.16 0.70 8.86
C PRO A 84 -0.66 0.72 7.56
N ASP A 85 -1.49 -0.30 7.35
CA ASP A 85 -2.22 -0.59 6.12
C ASP A 85 -3.02 0.60 5.59
N LYS A 86 -3.82 1.25 6.44
CA LYS A 86 -4.60 2.45 6.04
C LYS A 86 -3.74 3.63 5.58
N ALA A 87 -2.53 3.79 6.12
CA ALA A 87 -1.63 4.88 5.74
C ALA A 87 -0.91 4.55 4.43
N ILE A 88 -0.55 3.28 4.23
CA ILE A 88 0.00 2.78 2.97
C ILE A 88 -1.00 3.00 1.83
N ASP A 89 -2.27 2.65 2.04
CA ASP A 89 -3.32 2.87 1.04
C ASP A 89 -3.46 4.34 0.65
N LEU A 90 -3.40 5.27 1.62
CA LEU A 90 -3.44 6.71 1.33
C LEU A 90 -2.26 7.16 0.46
N ILE A 91 -1.05 6.67 0.75
CA ILE A 91 0.14 6.96 -0.05
C ILE A 91 -0.02 6.40 -1.46
N ASP A 92 -0.43 5.14 -1.59
CA ASP A 92 -0.57 4.48 -2.88
C ASP A 92 -1.60 5.17 -3.79
N MET A 93 -2.79 5.45 -3.27
CA MET A 93 -3.83 6.18 -4.00
C MET A 93 -3.38 7.58 -4.41
N THR A 94 -2.68 8.29 -3.52
CA THR A 94 -2.17 9.65 -3.81
C THR A 94 -1.09 9.62 -4.88
N ALA A 95 -0.17 8.66 -4.81
CA ALA A 95 0.89 8.47 -5.78
C ALA A 95 0.32 8.08 -7.15
N ALA A 96 -0.62 7.14 -7.20
CA ALA A 96 -1.32 6.74 -8.43
C ALA A 96 -2.07 7.91 -9.06
N HIS A 97 -2.77 8.72 -8.25
CA HIS A 97 -3.50 9.89 -8.73
C HIS A 97 -2.57 10.95 -9.32
N LEU A 98 -1.42 11.19 -8.67
CA LEU A 98 -0.42 12.13 -9.17
C LEU A 98 0.22 11.62 -10.47
N ALA A 99 0.57 10.34 -10.53
CA ALA A 99 1.11 9.70 -11.73
C ALA A 99 0.14 9.79 -12.92
N ALA A 100 -1.15 9.56 -12.69
CA ALA A 100 -2.19 9.68 -13.71
C ALA A 100 -2.38 11.11 -14.22
N LYS A 101 -2.29 12.12 -13.33
CA LYS A 101 -2.32 13.53 -13.74
C LYS A 101 -1.12 13.95 -14.57
N ASN A 102 0.04 13.38 -14.26
CA ASN A 102 1.30 13.64 -14.94
C ASN A 102 1.59 12.60 -16.04
N SER A 103 0.54 11.91 -16.52
CA SER A 103 0.69 10.89 -17.55
C SER A 103 1.45 11.48 -18.74
N PRO A 104 2.51 10.82 -19.24
CA PRO A 104 3.32 11.28 -20.34
C PRO A 104 2.54 11.07 -21.64
N THR A 105 1.39 11.71 -21.72
CA THR A 105 0.96 12.20 -23.01
C THR A 105 2.01 13.24 -23.32
N ASP A 106 3.01 12.86 -24.11
CA ASP A 106 4.06 13.75 -24.54
C ASP A 106 3.38 14.77 -25.47
N VAL A 107 2.80 15.79 -24.84
CA VAL A 107 1.99 16.81 -25.48
C VAL A 107 2.84 17.47 -26.56
N GLU A 108 4.14 17.61 -26.33
CA GLU A 108 5.09 18.08 -27.33
C GLU A 108 5.21 17.13 -28.52
N THR A 109 5.40 15.82 -28.34
CA THR A 109 5.45 14.92 -29.52
C THR A 109 4.11 14.76 -30.21
N LEU A 110 2.99 14.78 -29.48
CA LEU A 110 1.67 14.83 -30.08
C LEU A 110 1.44 16.11 -30.86
N ASP A 111 1.83 17.28 -30.34
CA ASP A 111 1.74 18.57 -31.04
C ASP A 111 2.65 18.61 -32.26
N GLN A 112 3.87 18.09 -32.17
CA GLN A 112 4.77 17.99 -33.31
C GLN A 112 4.21 17.06 -34.40
N ARG A 113 3.57 15.97 -33.99
CA ARG A 113 2.93 15.01 -34.90
C ARG A 113 1.66 15.61 -35.52
N LEU A 114 0.90 16.40 -34.76
CA LEU A 114 -0.27 17.15 -35.23
C LEU A 114 0.15 18.19 -36.29
N LYS A 115 1.15 19.02 -35.97
CA LYS A 115 1.71 20.03 -36.90
C LYS A 115 2.23 19.40 -38.20
N LYS A 116 2.91 18.25 -38.11
CA LYS A 116 3.37 17.51 -39.30
C LYS A 116 2.20 17.01 -40.16
N LEU A 117 1.14 16.49 -39.54
CA LEU A 117 -0.04 16.00 -40.24
C LEU A 117 -0.84 17.15 -40.88
N GLU A 118 -0.94 18.29 -40.21
CA GLU A 118 -1.58 19.50 -40.76
C GLU A 118 -0.81 20.04 -41.97
N ALA A 119 0.52 20.17 -41.87
CA ALA A 119 1.35 20.60 -42.99
C ALA A 119 1.27 19.62 -44.18
N ALA A 120 1.20 18.31 -43.92
CA ALA A 120 1.04 17.31 -44.97
C ALA A 120 -0.34 17.38 -45.65
N LYS A 121 -1.39 17.79 -44.92
CA LYS A 121 -2.74 17.99 -45.46
C LYS A 121 -2.85 19.26 -46.30
N GLU A 122 -2.17 20.35 -45.93
CA GLU A 122 -2.17 21.59 -46.72
C GLU A 122 -1.32 21.49 -48.00
N ALA A 123 -0.34 20.59 -48.03
CA ALA A 123 0.53 20.36 -49.19
C ALA A 123 -0.05 19.36 -50.21
N ALA A 124 -1.21 18.74 -49.93
CA ALA A 124 -1.92 17.79 -50.78
C ALA A 124 -3.16 18.43 -51.42
#